data_AF-A0A352V2C5-F1
#
_entry.id   AF-A0A352V2C5-F1
#
_cell.length_a   1.000
_cell.length_b   1.000
_cell.length_c   1.000
_cell.angle_alpha   90.00
_cell.angle_beta   90.00
_cell.angle_gamma   90.00
#
_symmetry.space_group_name_H-M   'P 1'
#
loop_
_entity.id
_entity.type
_entity.pdbx_description
1 polymer ?
#
loop_
_entity_poly.entity_id
_entity_poly.type
_entity_poly.pdbx_seq_one_letter_code
_entity_poly.pdbx_strand_id
1 'polypeptide(L)'
;MRRVLAILLLTGLAACQMTLPWQKDGAQTGGDTPVSAPVAAAAGAIVGGPISVTALPPPAPASAAVAVAAATPAPVAVPPAVPVPPAVTVPEEAAPVDGAEVPALVPAVPAVLKTEEQVACERRGGSWSPVPGSSARSCVNRTRDAGKSCRKRSDCEGECLARSRSCAPIRPLFGCNDILQADGRQVTLCID
;
A
#
# COMPACT_ATOMS: atom_id res chain seq x y z
N MET A 1 14.27 29.96 -42.75
CA MET A 1 12.83 29.98 -42.39
C MET A 1 12.48 29.05 -41.21
N ARG A 2 12.83 27.75 -41.24
CA ARG A 2 12.58 26.82 -40.09
C ARG A 2 13.18 27.26 -38.73
N ARG A 3 14.37 27.85 -38.73
CA ARG A 3 15.02 28.36 -37.50
C ARG A 3 14.33 29.60 -36.91
N VAL A 4 13.75 30.44 -37.77
CA VAL A 4 12.98 31.63 -37.34
C VAL A 4 11.63 31.21 -36.76
N LEU A 5 10.99 30.19 -37.34
CA LEU A 5 9.75 29.62 -36.82
C LEU A 5 9.95 28.98 -35.43
N ALA A 6 11.08 28.30 -35.20
CA ALA A 6 11.40 27.70 -33.90
C ALA A 6 11.63 28.75 -32.80
N ILE A 7 12.29 29.87 -33.13
CA ILE A 7 12.55 30.95 -32.17
C ILE A 7 11.23 31.66 -31.80
N LEU A 8 10.34 31.92 -32.76
CA LEU A 8 9.02 32.49 -32.50
C LEU A 8 8.13 31.61 -31.62
N LEU A 9 8.20 30.28 -31.79
CA LEU A 9 7.46 29.31 -30.99
C LEU A 9 7.97 29.23 -29.55
N LEU A 10 9.29 29.33 -29.35
CA LEU A 10 9.92 29.37 -28.03
C LEU A 10 9.62 30.67 -27.27
N THR A 11 9.53 31.82 -27.94
CA THR A 11 9.15 33.08 -27.30
C THR A 11 7.66 33.16 -26.93
N GLY A 12 6.77 32.45 -27.65
CA GLY A 12 5.34 32.41 -27.33
C GLY A 12 5.00 31.63 -26.04
N LEU A 13 5.75 30.56 -25.74
CA LEU A 13 5.54 29.75 -24.53
C LEU A 13 6.03 30.44 -23.23
N ALA A 14 6.97 31.38 -23.32
CA ALA A 14 7.46 32.14 -22.16
C ALA A 14 6.51 33.26 -21.71
N ALA A 15 5.61 33.73 -22.57
CA ALA A 15 4.65 34.80 -22.26
C ALA A 15 3.42 34.31 -21.47
N CYS A 16 3.15 33.00 -21.41
CA CYS A 16 2.04 32.45 -20.63
C CYS A 16 2.33 32.29 -19.12
N GLN A 17 3.56 32.56 -18.66
CA GLN A 17 3.94 32.38 -17.24
C GLN A 17 4.02 33.69 -16.44
N MET A 18 3.65 34.84 -17.03
CA MET A 18 3.78 36.16 -16.40
C MET A 18 2.44 36.85 -16.08
N THR A 19 1.31 36.14 -16.14
CA THR A 19 -0.03 36.68 -15.84
C THR A 19 -0.79 35.91 -14.76
N LEU A 20 -0.10 35.13 -13.93
CA LEU A 20 -0.67 34.63 -12.67
C LEU A 20 -0.31 35.59 -11.53
N PRO A 21 -1.29 36.31 -10.94
CA PRO A 21 -1.05 37.09 -9.73
C PRO A 21 -0.75 36.14 -8.57
N TRP A 22 0.53 36.02 -8.25
CA TRP A 22 1.02 35.45 -7.00
C TRP A 22 0.60 36.38 -5.85
N GLN A 23 -0.57 36.10 -5.29
CA GLN A 23 -1.15 36.80 -4.16
C GLN A 23 -0.43 36.37 -2.88
N LYS A 24 0.53 37.18 -2.46
CA LYS A 24 1.31 36.99 -1.23
C LYS A 24 0.95 38.08 -0.22
N ASP A 25 0.53 37.60 0.95
CA ASP A 25 0.38 38.24 2.25
C ASP A 25 -0.79 39.23 2.46
N GLY A 26 -1.81 38.77 3.17
CA GLY A 26 -2.87 39.59 3.75
C GLY A 26 -3.64 38.80 4.81
N ALA A 27 -3.49 39.19 6.06
CA ALA A 27 -4.17 38.63 7.23
C ALA A 27 -5.69 38.49 7.02
N GLN A 28 -6.22 37.30 7.26
CA GLN A 28 -7.67 37.07 7.40
C GLN A 28 -7.99 37.01 8.89
N THR A 29 -8.16 38.19 9.47
CA THR A 29 -9.01 38.40 10.64
C THR A 29 -10.47 38.17 10.23
N GLY A 30 -11.14 37.25 10.94
CA GLY A 30 -12.58 37.13 11.18
C GLY A 30 -13.56 37.63 10.12
N GLY A 31 -14.34 36.72 9.56
CA GLY A 31 -15.48 37.05 8.70
C GLY A 31 -16.29 35.81 8.34
N ASP A 32 -17.04 35.30 9.31
CA ASP A 32 -18.11 34.32 9.11
C ASP A 32 -19.19 34.85 8.15
N THR A 33 -19.38 34.19 7.01
CA THR A 33 -20.68 34.20 6.31
C THR A 33 -21.01 32.78 5.87
N PRO A 34 -21.89 32.05 6.58
CA PRO A 34 -22.50 30.84 6.06
C PRO A 34 -23.68 31.18 5.15
N VAL A 35 -23.65 30.66 3.92
CA VAL A 35 -24.87 30.42 3.14
C VAL A 35 -25.62 29.28 3.82
N SER A 36 -26.64 29.61 4.60
CA SER A 36 -27.55 28.64 5.21
C SER A 36 -28.99 28.99 4.83
N ALA A 37 -29.69 28.01 4.26
CA ALA A 37 -31.14 27.98 4.18
C ALA A 37 -31.77 28.08 5.59
N PRO A 38 -32.96 28.70 5.76
CA PRO A 38 -33.53 28.89 7.09
C PRO A 38 -34.18 27.58 7.56
N VAL A 39 -33.44 26.79 8.34
CA VAL A 39 -34.07 25.89 9.32
C VAL A 39 -34.26 26.73 10.59
N ALA A 40 -35.51 27.11 10.87
CA ALA A 40 -35.85 27.87 12.06
C ALA A 40 -35.63 27.01 13.31
N ALA A 41 -34.48 27.17 13.96
CA ALA A 41 -34.28 26.70 15.34
C ALA A 41 -34.75 27.79 16.30
N ALA A 42 -35.52 27.40 17.32
CA ALA A 42 -36.00 28.30 18.36
C ALA A 42 -34.82 28.96 19.12
N ALA A 43 -34.98 30.25 19.43
CA ALA A 43 -33.99 31.02 20.19
C ALA A 43 -33.76 30.39 21.57
N GLY A 44 -32.53 29.94 21.82
CA GLY A 44 -32.10 29.32 23.09
C GLY A 44 -31.36 27.98 22.97
N ALA A 45 -31.30 27.37 21.78
CA ALA A 45 -30.74 26.02 21.61
C ALA A 45 -29.21 25.91 21.77
N ILE A 46 -28.47 27.03 21.80
CA ILE A 46 -27.01 27.03 21.91
C ILE A 46 -26.54 28.04 22.96
N VAL A 47 -27.13 27.98 24.15
CA VAL A 47 -26.53 28.57 25.36
C VAL A 47 -25.94 27.40 26.13
N GLY A 48 -24.61 27.36 26.23
CA GLY A 48 -23.87 26.30 26.91
C GLY A 48 -24.42 26.05 28.32
N GLY A 49 -25.05 24.89 28.51
CA GLY A 49 -25.37 24.38 29.83
C GLY A 49 -24.09 24.03 30.60
N PRO A 50 -24.15 23.90 31.94
CA PRO A 50 -22.98 23.55 32.73
C PRO A 50 -22.43 22.18 32.31
N ILE A 51 -21.19 22.15 31.85
CA ILE A 51 -20.45 20.90 31.62
C ILE A 51 -20.04 20.33 32.99
N SER A 52 -20.66 19.22 33.39
CA SER A 52 -20.21 18.42 34.52
C SER A 52 -19.11 17.46 34.06
N VAL A 53 -17.91 17.63 34.62
CA VAL A 53 -16.78 16.72 34.38
C VAL A 53 -16.76 15.68 35.50
N THR A 54 -17.16 14.46 35.19
CA THR A 54 -16.95 13.30 36.07
C THR A 54 -15.56 12.74 35.79
N ALA A 55 -14.63 12.90 36.74
CA ALA A 55 -13.32 12.27 36.64
C ALA A 55 -13.46 10.74 36.82
N LEU A 56 -12.91 9.97 35.88
CA LEU A 56 -12.74 8.52 36.06
C LEU A 56 -11.69 8.27 37.14
N PRO A 57 -11.96 7.41 38.14
CA PRO A 57 -10.94 7.06 39.13
C PRO A 57 -9.75 6.39 38.45
N PRO A 58 -8.51 6.66 38.90
CA PRO A 58 -7.34 5.98 38.37
C PRO A 58 -7.45 4.48 38.64
N PRO A 59 -6.95 3.62 37.73
CA PRO A 59 -6.84 2.20 38.02
C PRO A 59 -5.93 2.02 39.24
N ALA A 60 -6.34 1.16 40.18
CA ALA A 60 -5.55 0.83 41.35
C ALA A 60 -4.13 0.39 40.94
N PRO A 61 -3.09 0.72 41.71
CA PRO A 61 -1.75 0.23 41.43
C PRO A 61 -1.76 -1.29 41.54
N ALA A 62 -1.73 -1.97 40.39
CA ALA A 62 -1.44 -3.39 40.35
C ALA A 62 -0.03 -3.58 40.91
N SER A 63 0.03 -4.21 42.07
CA SER A 63 1.26 -4.56 42.77
C SER A 63 2.27 -5.18 41.81
N ALA A 64 3.42 -4.53 41.67
CA ALA A 64 4.57 -5.05 40.98
C ALA A 64 5.18 -6.19 41.81
N ALA A 65 4.88 -7.43 41.42
CA ALA A 65 5.73 -8.60 41.67
C ALA A 65 5.24 -9.78 40.85
N VAL A 66 5.50 -9.77 39.54
CA VAL A 66 5.62 -11.05 38.81
C VAL A 66 7.12 -11.29 38.68
N ALA A 67 7.61 -12.20 39.52
CA ALA A 67 8.95 -12.73 39.46
C ALA A 67 9.27 -13.16 38.02
N VAL A 68 10.40 -12.71 37.50
CA VAL A 68 10.99 -13.28 36.29
C VAL A 68 11.44 -14.68 36.67
N ALA A 69 10.55 -15.66 36.53
CA ALA A 69 10.93 -17.04 36.47
C ALA A 69 11.79 -17.20 35.22
N ALA A 70 13.10 -17.41 35.44
CA ALA A 70 14.02 -17.81 34.40
C ALA A 70 13.49 -19.12 33.80
N ALA A 71 12.84 -19.01 32.64
CA ALA A 71 12.48 -20.16 31.83
C ALA A 71 13.78 -20.72 31.25
N THR A 72 14.22 -21.83 31.81
CA THR A 72 15.19 -22.73 31.20
C THR A 72 14.75 -22.98 29.76
N PRO A 73 15.60 -22.78 28.72
CA PRO A 73 15.21 -23.13 27.37
C PRO A 73 15.01 -24.64 27.31
N ALA A 74 13.78 -25.06 27.05
CA ALA A 74 13.48 -26.43 26.67
C ALA A 74 14.28 -26.76 25.39
N PRO A 75 14.89 -27.95 25.28
CA PRO A 75 15.56 -28.33 24.05
C PRO A 75 14.53 -28.34 22.92
N VAL A 76 14.80 -27.55 21.88
CA VAL A 76 14.05 -27.58 20.63
C VAL A 76 14.14 -29.01 20.10
N ALA A 77 13.02 -29.73 20.14
CA ALA A 77 12.90 -31.00 19.48
C ALA A 77 13.13 -30.80 17.99
N VAL A 78 14.19 -31.40 17.47
CA VAL A 78 14.48 -31.50 16.04
C VAL A 78 13.26 -32.15 15.38
N PRO A 79 12.64 -31.55 14.36
CA PRO A 79 11.57 -32.21 13.63
C PRO A 79 12.12 -33.51 13.01
N PRO A 80 11.41 -34.65 13.09
CA PRO A 80 11.87 -35.87 12.46
C PRO A 80 12.02 -35.63 10.96
N ALA A 81 13.15 -36.07 10.42
CA ALA A 81 13.40 -36.11 8.99
C ALA A 81 12.25 -36.83 8.30
N VAL A 82 11.61 -36.16 7.35
CA VAL A 82 10.64 -36.78 6.45
C VAL A 82 11.40 -37.88 5.70
N PRO A 83 10.95 -39.15 5.74
CA PRO A 83 11.61 -40.22 5.02
C PRO A 83 11.52 -39.94 3.52
N VAL A 84 12.69 -39.84 2.89
CA VAL A 84 12.84 -39.86 1.44
C VAL A 84 12.32 -41.22 0.97
N PRO A 85 11.29 -41.29 0.11
CA PRO A 85 10.87 -42.56 -0.44
C PRO A 85 12.02 -43.16 -1.26
N PRO A 86 12.26 -44.49 -1.15
CA PRO A 86 13.34 -45.13 -1.86
C PRO A 86 13.16 -44.99 -3.38
N ALA A 87 14.29 -44.82 -4.06
CA ALA A 87 14.42 -44.96 -5.49
C ALA A 87 13.78 -46.28 -5.93
N VAL A 88 12.67 -46.19 -6.68
CA VAL A 88 12.12 -47.34 -7.41
C VAL A 88 12.70 -47.28 -8.81
N THR A 89 13.78 -48.04 -8.96
CA THR A 89 14.09 -48.95 -10.06
C THR A 89 13.64 -48.52 -11.46
N VAL A 90 14.62 -48.21 -12.30
CA VAL A 90 14.52 -48.24 -13.76
C VAL A 90 14.42 -49.71 -14.20
N PRO A 91 13.40 -50.12 -14.97
CA PRO A 91 13.52 -51.26 -15.87
C PRO A 91 14.09 -50.76 -17.19
N GLU A 92 15.32 -51.17 -17.45
CA GLU A 92 15.96 -51.13 -18.74
C GLU A 92 15.30 -52.14 -19.69
N GLU A 93 14.97 -51.65 -20.89
CA GLU A 93 14.85 -52.33 -22.18
C GLU A 93 13.75 -53.40 -22.41
N ALA A 94 12.77 -53.03 -23.26
CA ALA A 94 12.16 -53.94 -24.23
C ALA A 94 11.61 -53.17 -25.45
N ALA A 95 12.45 -53.06 -26.49
CA ALA A 95 12.13 -53.08 -27.92
C ALA A 95 11.21 -51.99 -28.56
N PRO A 96 11.42 -51.64 -29.84
CA PRO A 96 10.78 -50.49 -30.47
C PRO A 96 9.35 -50.82 -30.89
N VAL A 97 8.38 -50.07 -30.36
CA VAL A 97 7.04 -50.01 -30.96
C VAL A 97 7.05 -48.94 -32.04
N ASP A 98 7.36 -49.38 -33.26
CA ASP A 98 6.88 -48.76 -34.49
C ASP A 98 5.38 -48.48 -34.35
N GLY A 99 4.98 -47.22 -34.60
CA GLY A 99 3.57 -46.85 -34.79
C GLY A 99 2.76 -46.57 -33.52
N ALA A 100 3.01 -45.44 -32.86
CA ALA A 100 2.00 -44.76 -32.07
C ALA A 100 1.83 -43.35 -32.62
N GLU A 101 0.85 -43.21 -33.52
CA GLU A 101 0.28 -41.93 -33.94
C GLU A 101 -0.05 -41.13 -32.68
N VAL A 102 0.66 -40.02 -32.47
CA VAL A 102 0.36 -39.06 -31.41
C VAL A 102 -1.04 -38.52 -31.71
N PRO A 103 -2.08 -38.76 -30.90
CA PRO A 103 -3.32 -38.03 -31.09
C PRO A 103 -3.01 -36.56 -30.83
N ALA A 104 -2.86 -35.82 -31.91
CA ALA A 104 -2.54 -34.40 -31.94
C ALA A 104 -3.76 -33.58 -31.51
N LEU A 105 -4.11 -33.58 -30.23
CA LEU A 105 -5.18 -32.74 -29.70
C LEU A 105 -4.92 -32.35 -28.23
N VAL A 106 -3.75 -31.75 -27.95
CA VAL A 106 -3.73 -30.72 -26.90
C VAL A 106 -4.25 -29.44 -27.56
N PRO A 107 -5.47 -28.97 -27.26
CA PRO A 107 -5.93 -27.69 -27.78
C PRO A 107 -4.89 -26.65 -27.35
N ALA A 108 -4.33 -25.93 -28.33
CA ALA A 108 -3.43 -24.84 -28.08
C ALA A 108 -4.13 -23.87 -27.14
N VAL A 109 -3.69 -23.81 -25.88
CA VAL A 109 -4.16 -22.82 -24.91
C VAL A 109 -3.95 -21.47 -25.61
N PRO A 110 -5.01 -20.69 -25.88
CA PRO A 110 -4.83 -19.43 -26.58
C PRO A 110 -3.83 -18.61 -25.77
N ALA A 111 -2.73 -18.22 -26.41
CA ALA A 111 -1.74 -17.36 -25.78
C ALA A 111 -2.47 -16.07 -25.41
N VAL A 112 -2.80 -15.91 -24.13
CA VAL A 112 -3.43 -14.70 -23.63
C VAL A 112 -2.44 -13.57 -23.89
N LEU A 113 -2.75 -12.75 -24.89
CA LEU A 113 -1.92 -11.60 -25.22
C LEU A 113 -1.90 -10.68 -24.00
N LYS A 114 -0.71 -10.50 -23.43
CA LYS A 114 -0.49 -9.58 -22.32
C LYS A 114 -0.72 -8.16 -22.81
N THR A 115 -1.36 -7.34 -21.99
CA THR A 115 -1.53 -5.91 -22.31
C THR A 115 -0.19 -5.18 -22.19
N GLU A 116 -0.05 -4.02 -22.81
CA GLU A 116 1.20 -3.24 -22.72
C GLU A 116 1.54 -2.83 -21.29
N GLU A 117 0.53 -2.55 -20.46
CA GLU A 117 0.69 -2.19 -19.05
C GLU A 117 1.24 -3.36 -18.24
N GLN A 118 0.76 -4.57 -18.53
CA GLN A 118 1.27 -5.79 -17.94
C GLN A 118 2.74 -5.99 -18.32
N VAL A 119 3.07 -5.90 -19.61
CA VAL A 119 4.46 -6.06 -20.09
C VAL A 119 5.37 -4.99 -19.48
N ALA A 120 4.89 -3.75 -19.38
CA ALA A 120 5.65 -2.65 -18.78
C ALA A 120 5.86 -2.86 -17.27
N CYS A 121 4.87 -3.41 -16.56
CA CYS A 121 4.98 -3.76 -15.15
C CYS A 121 6.05 -4.83 -14.92
N GLU A 122 5.93 -5.94 -15.63
CA GLU A 122 6.83 -7.10 -15.50
C GLU A 122 8.26 -6.74 -15.90
N ARG A 123 8.45 -5.92 -16.95
CA ARG A 123 9.76 -5.41 -17.37
C ARG A 123 10.44 -4.57 -16.29
N ARG A 124 9.68 -3.85 -15.45
CA ARG A 124 10.20 -3.09 -14.31
C ARG A 124 10.40 -3.95 -13.06
N GLY A 125 10.18 -5.26 -13.15
CA GLY A 125 10.29 -6.20 -12.03
C GLY A 125 9.08 -6.21 -11.10
N GLY A 126 7.96 -5.64 -11.54
CA GLY A 126 6.69 -5.71 -10.82
C GLY A 126 5.88 -6.96 -11.16
N SER A 127 4.87 -7.25 -10.34
CA SER A 127 3.92 -8.33 -10.54
C SER A 127 2.56 -7.77 -10.96
N TRP A 128 1.96 -8.34 -12.01
CA TRP A 128 0.63 -7.96 -12.48
C TRP A 128 -0.47 -8.67 -11.68
N SER A 129 -0.96 -8.00 -10.63
CA SER A 129 -1.90 -8.58 -9.66
C SER A 129 -3.31 -8.00 -9.83
N PRO A 130 -4.37 -8.79 -9.57
CA PRO A 130 -5.71 -8.21 -9.38
C PRO A 130 -5.69 -7.20 -8.23
N VAL A 131 -6.50 -6.16 -8.38
CA VAL A 131 -6.73 -5.19 -7.30
C VAL A 131 -7.90 -5.71 -6.43
N PRO A 132 -7.75 -5.80 -5.11
CA PRO A 132 -8.82 -6.27 -4.24
C PRO A 132 -10.09 -5.44 -4.41
N GLY A 133 -11.25 -6.10 -4.56
CA GLY A 133 -12.54 -5.41 -4.68
C GLY A 133 -12.88 -4.88 -6.09
N SER A 134 -12.02 -5.06 -7.09
CA SER A 134 -12.32 -4.65 -8.47
C SER A 134 -11.96 -5.73 -9.50
N SER A 135 -12.45 -5.58 -10.74
CA SER A 135 -12.05 -6.39 -11.88
C SER A 135 -10.75 -5.91 -12.53
N ALA A 136 -10.19 -4.80 -12.04
CA ALA A 136 -8.96 -4.21 -12.55
C ALA A 136 -7.73 -5.00 -12.07
N ARG A 137 -6.64 -4.82 -12.80
CA ARG A 137 -5.32 -5.35 -12.44
C ARG A 137 -4.33 -4.19 -12.42
N SER A 138 -3.35 -4.29 -11.53
CA SER A 138 -2.36 -3.25 -11.33
C SER A 138 -0.97 -3.82 -11.09
N CYS A 139 0.02 -2.96 -11.27
CA CYS A 139 1.41 -3.30 -11.07
C CYS A 139 1.78 -3.21 -9.58
N VAL A 140 2.19 -4.32 -9.00
CA VAL A 140 2.61 -4.42 -7.60
C VAL A 140 4.09 -4.70 -7.51
N ASN A 141 4.82 -3.83 -6.81
CA ASN A 141 6.26 -3.98 -6.61
C ASN A 141 6.54 -4.35 -5.16
N ARG A 142 7.41 -5.33 -4.92
CA ARG A 142 7.94 -5.58 -3.57
C ARG A 142 8.91 -4.48 -3.17
N THR A 143 8.82 -4.05 -1.93
CA THR A 143 9.76 -3.10 -1.33
C THR A 143 10.99 -3.84 -0.81
N ARG A 144 12.15 -3.19 -0.84
CA ARG A 144 13.42 -3.81 -0.39
C ARG A 144 13.62 -3.72 1.12
N ASP A 145 12.83 -2.89 1.77
CA ASP A 145 12.86 -2.58 3.19
C ASP A 145 11.66 -3.15 3.95
N ALA A 146 10.89 -4.04 3.32
CA ALA A 146 9.78 -4.76 3.93
C ALA A 146 10.10 -5.23 5.36
N GLY A 147 9.28 -4.82 6.33
CA GLY A 147 9.42 -5.22 7.73
C GLY A 147 10.48 -4.46 8.54
N LYS A 148 11.34 -3.64 7.91
CA LYS A 148 12.28 -2.78 8.66
C LYS A 148 11.52 -1.75 9.48
N SER A 149 12.06 -1.40 10.64
CA SER A 149 11.45 -0.39 11.52
C SER A 149 11.47 1.00 10.91
N CYS A 150 10.38 1.76 11.10
CA CYS A 150 10.22 3.11 10.58
C CYS A 150 9.52 4.03 11.59
N ARG A 151 9.68 5.35 11.43
CA ARG A 151 9.03 6.37 12.26
C ARG A 151 8.09 7.27 11.45
N LYS A 152 8.30 7.36 10.14
CA LYS A 152 7.50 8.15 9.19
C LYS A 152 7.58 7.54 7.80
N ARG A 153 6.66 7.93 6.90
CA ARG A 153 6.62 7.42 5.51
C ARG A 153 7.96 7.51 4.80
N SER A 154 8.66 8.64 4.95
CA SER A 154 9.90 8.93 4.23
C SER A 154 11.10 8.09 4.68
N ASP A 155 10.95 7.28 5.73
CA ASP A 155 11.96 6.28 6.09
C ASP A 155 11.87 5.01 5.22
N CYS A 156 10.76 4.83 4.49
CA CYS A 156 10.48 3.64 3.70
C CYS A 156 10.46 3.91 2.19
N GLU A 157 10.74 2.89 1.38
CA GLU A 157 10.43 2.90 -0.04
C GLU A 157 8.91 3.02 -0.27
N GLY A 158 8.11 2.36 0.58
CA GLY A 158 6.65 2.46 0.59
C GLY A 158 6.08 3.17 1.79
N GLU A 159 5.01 2.59 2.35
CA GLU A 159 4.32 3.17 3.48
C GLU A 159 4.89 2.65 4.80
N CYS A 160 4.91 3.49 5.83
CA CYS A 160 5.26 3.08 7.19
C CYS A 160 3.98 2.69 7.92
N LEU A 161 3.78 1.41 8.23
CA LEU A 161 2.57 0.91 8.88
C LEU A 161 2.49 1.42 10.33
N ALA A 162 1.41 2.11 10.70
CA ALA A 162 1.30 2.75 12.00
C ALA A 162 1.24 1.74 13.16
N ARG A 163 0.53 0.61 12.96
CA ARG A 163 0.34 -0.43 13.98
C ARG A 163 1.65 -1.11 14.39
N SER A 164 2.48 -1.46 13.42
CA SER A 164 3.71 -2.24 13.64
C SER A 164 4.99 -1.41 13.59
N ARG A 165 4.89 -0.14 13.15
CA ARG A 165 6.04 0.73 12.86
C ARG A 165 7.08 0.04 11.97
N SER A 166 6.59 -0.62 10.93
CA SER A 166 7.42 -1.32 9.95
C SER A 166 7.07 -0.93 8.53
N CYS A 167 8.05 -0.92 7.62
CA CYS A 167 7.83 -0.62 6.21
C CYS A 167 6.96 -1.70 5.54
N ALA A 168 6.01 -1.26 4.71
CA ALA A 168 5.08 -2.12 3.98
C ALA A 168 5.84 -3.03 2.99
N PRO A 169 5.38 -4.27 2.74
CA PRO A 169 6.08 -5.24 1.90
C PRO A 169 5.91 -5.02 0.39
N ILE A 170 4.88 -4.26 -0.01
CA ILE A 170 4.54 -4.02 -1.41
C ILE A 170 4.10 -2.57 -1.62
N ARG A 171 4.16 -2.12 -2.88
CA ARG A 171 3.60 -0.85 -3.36
C ARG A 171 2.84 -1.04 -4.67
N PRO A 172 1.68 -0.37 -4.85
CA PRO A 172 0.95 0.35 -3.80
C PRO A 172 0.38 -0.63 -2.75
N LEU A 173 0.08 -0.11 -1.56
CA LEU A 173 -0.55 -0.90 -0.49
C LEU A 173 -2.07 -0.76 -0.63
N PHE A 174 -2.69 -1.70 -1.36
CA PHE A 174 -4.13 -1.69 -1.60
C PHE A 174 -4.96 -1.89 -0.33
N GLY A 175 -6.19 -1.39 -0.37
CA GLY A 175 -7.12 -1.35 0.74
C GLY A 175 -6.84 -0.20 1.71
N CYS A 176 -7.61 -0.14 2.79
CA CYS A 176 -7.47 0.85 3.84
C CYS A 176 -6.49 0.39 4.91
N ASN A 177 -5.38 1.13 5.07
CA ASN A 177 -4.31 0.81 6.00
C ASN A 177 -3.96 2.04 6.84
N ASP A 178 -3.72 1.84 8.13
CA ASP A 178 -3.20 2.91 8.99
C ASP A 178 -1.70 3.05 8.80
N ILE A 179 -1.28 4.24 8.38
CA ILE A 179 0.11 4.57 8.03
C ILE A 179 0.58 5.80 8.79
N LEU A 180 1.89 5.97 8.91
CA LEU A 180 2.51 7.20 9.35
C LEU A 180 2.90 8.02 8.13
N GLN A 181 2.40 9.25 8.04
CA GLN A 181 2.74 10.20 6.97
C GLN A 181 4.20 10.67 7.06
N ALA A 182 4.62 11.51 6.11
CA ALA A 182 5.97 12.07 6.06
C ALA A 182 6.33 12.95 7.28
N ASP A 183 5.34 13.46 8.01
CA ASP A 183 5.52 14.21 9.27
C ASP A 183 5.38 13.32 10.52
N GLY A 184 5.18 12.01 10.33
CA GLY A 184 4.99 11.04 11.41
C GLY A 184 3.57 10.97 11.97
N ARG A 185 2.62 11.76 11.44
CA ARG A 185 1.23 11.67 11.85
C ARG A 185 0.58 10.40 11.34
N GLN A 186 -0.22 9.76 12.19
CA GLN A 186 -1.03 8.62 11.77
C GLN A 186 -2.24 9.09 10.95
N VAL A 187 -2.46 8.43 9.81
CA VAL A 187 -3.67 8.57 8.98
C VAL A 187 -4.05 7.20 8.41
N THR A 188 -5.30 7.08 7.98
CA THR A 188 -5.76 5.93 7.20
C THR A 188 -5.64 6.27 5.71
N LEU A 189 -4.85 5.46 4.98
CA LEU A 189 -4.70 5.54 3.53
C LEU A 189 -5.51 4.42 2.88
N CYS A 190 -6.43 4.77 2.00
CA CYS A 190 -7.22 3.83 1.21
C CYS A 190 -6.85 3.95 -0.28
N ILE A 191 -6.48 2.83 -0.90
CA ILE A 191 -6.17 2.74 -2.34
C ILE A 191 -6.97 1.56 -2.94
N ASP A 192 -7.76 1.84 -3.96
CA ASP A 192 -8.62 0.91 -4.71
C ASP A 192 -8.21 0.79 -6.19
#